data_AF-A0A7C2Q489-F1
#
_entry.id   AF-A0A7C2Q489-F1
#
_cell.length_a   1.000
_cell.length_b   1.000
_cell.length_c   1.000
_cell.angle_alpha   90.00
_cell.angle_beta   90.00
_cell.angle_gamma   90.00
#
_symmetry.space_group_name_H-M   'P 1'
#
loop_
_entity.id
_entity.type
_entity.pdbx_description
1 polymer ?
#
loop_
_entity_poly.entity_id
_entity_poly.type
_entity_poly.pdbx_seq_one_letter_code
_entity_poly.pdbx_strand_id
1 'polypeptide(L)'
;MARMIAFTVALSIMVLAANDVAAQPFSVGARAGRAAGTLVIGVDEIAFRSERPEDGRQWPYAAIRVLRIDAPNQLTIETYEARRWLVLKHGHQRVTYTIAGEGIPSEVVEFLLDRVARPMVTRVLPSPLERPLWSLQVRHERRGDDAPGTLELYADGVAFRGARPADTRFWRFRDLASVLPLDPFRIEITAREADELKPFTFQLVQELPAGFRDAVWARINAPAKTPVEALQSPAVAGVRR
;
A
#
# COMPACT_ATOMS: atom_id res chain seq x y z
N MET A 1 58.78 -11.91 -49.06
CA MET A 1 57.46 -12.35 -48.56
C MET A 1 57.30 -11.85 -47.13
N ALA A 2 56.62 -10.73 -46.93
CA ALA A 2 56.36 -10.14 -45.60
C ALA A 2 54.84 -10.06 -45.42
N ARG A 3 54.31 -10.75 -44.41
CA ARG A 3 52.88 -10.72 -44.06
C ARG A 3 52.68 -9.65 -42.99
N MET A 4 52.00 -8.56 -43.36
CA MET A 4 51.44 -7.58 -42.42
C MET A 4 50.28 -8.23 -41.65
N ILE A 5 50.38 -8.23 -40.32
CA ILE A 5 49.27 -8.56 -39.42
C ILE A 5 48.60 -7.21 -39.07
N ALA A 6 47.40 -6.99 -39.58
CA ALA A 6 46.57 -5.86 -39.20
C ALA A 6 45.91 -6.17 -37.84
N PHE A 7 46.22 -5.37 -36.82
CA PHE A 7 45.51 -5.38 -35.54
C PHE A 7 44.23 -4.54 -35.69
N THR A 8 43.07 -5.20 -35.73
CA THR A 8 41.77 -4.54 -35.62
C THR A 8 41.50 -4.26 -34.14
N VAL A 9 41.58 -2.99 -33.73
CA VAL A 9 41.13 -2.54 -32.42
C VAL A 9 39.60 -2.52 -32.44
N ALA A 10 38.96 -3.49 -31.78
CA ALA A 10 37.53 -3.48 -31.54
C ALA A 10 37.23 -2.48 -30.41
N LEU A 11 36.59 -1.37 -30.76
CA LEU A 11 36.04 -0.39 -29.82
C LEU A 11 34.83 -1.02 -29.12
N SER A 12 35.03 -1.58 -27.93
CA SER A 12 33.95 -2.05 -27.06
C SER A 12 33.17 -0.84 -26.54
N ILE A 13 32.01 -0.58 -27.13
CA ILE A 13 31.00 0.33 -26.59
C ILE A 13 30.42 -0.36 -25.35
N MET A 14 30.92 0.03 -24.18
CA MET A 14 30.35 -0.33 -22.90
C MET A 14 29.03 0.43 -22.76
N VAL A 15 27.92 -0.20 -23.16
CA VAL A 15 26.58 0.31 -22.86
C VAL A 15 26.41 0.20 -21.35
N LEU A 16 26.47 1.34 -20.64
CA LEU A 16 25.93 1.43 -19.30
C LEU A 16 24.43 1.13 -19.41
N ALA A 17 24.04 -0.12 -19.11
CA ALA A 17 22.67 -0.40 -18.75
C ALA A 17 22.38 0.41 -17.49
N ALA A 18 21.54 1.45 -17.63
CA ALA A 18 20.85 2.00 -16.48
C ALA A 18 20.08 0.83 -15.86
N ASN A 19 20.50 0.39 -14.67
CA ASN A 19 19.69 -0.51 -13.86
C ASN A 19 18.47 0.28 -13.41
N ASP A 20 17.46 0.39 -14.28
CA ASP A 20 16.09 0.52 -13.80
C ASP A 20 15.85 -0.75 -12.99
N VAL A 21 15.96 -0.64 -11.67
CA VAL A 21 15.35 -1.60 -10.74
C VAL A 21 13.84 -1.38 -10.86
N ALA A 22 13.28 -1.73 -12.01
CA ALA A 22 11.87 -1.98 -12.14
C ALA A 22 11.60 -3.14 -11.17
N ALA A 23 10.86 -2.86 -10.09
CA ALA A 23 10.46 -3.85 -9.10
C ALA A 23 10.03 -5.13 -9.83
N GLN A 24 10.76 -6.23 -9.60
CA GLN A 24 10.43 -7.50 -10.24
C GLN A 24 8.99 -7.87 -9.88
N PRO A 25 8.18 -8.32 -10.85
CA PRO A 25 6.79 -8.66 -10.57
C PRO A 25 6.73 -9.77 -9.52
N PHE A 26 5.96 -9.53 -8.45
CA PHE A 26 5.72 -10.55 -7.44
C PHE A 26 4.71 -11.56 -7.99
N SER A 27 5.06 -12.84 -8.00
CA SER A 27 4.20 -13.92 -8.51
C SER A 27 4.01 -14.99 -7.45
N VAL A 28 2.77 -15.39 -7.22
CA VAL A 28 2.43 -16.37 -6.18
C VAL A 28 1.24 -17.23 -6.59
N GLY A 29 1.26 -18.51 -6.22
CA GLY A 29 0.11 -19.38 -6.41
C GLY A 29 -1.11 -18.84 -5.66
N ALA A 30 -2.27 -18.83 -6.31
CA ALA A 30 -3.50 -18.30 -5.73
C ALA A 30 -4.73 -19.05 -6.24
N ARG A 31 -5.84 -18.92 -5.50
CA ARG A 31 -7.15 -19.44 -5.89
C ARG A 31 -8.23 -18.36 -5.80
N ALA A 32 -9.10 -18.29 -6.80
CA ALA A 32 -10.35 -17.53 -6.76
C ALA A 32 -11.53 -18.50 -6.78
N GLY A 33 -12.09 -18.79 -5.61
CA GLY A 33 -13.09 -19.84 -5.45
C GLY A 33 -12.54 -21.19 -5.90
N ARG A 34 -13.07 -21.75 -7.00
CA ARG A 34 -12.60 -23.03 -7.56
C ARG A 34 -11.43 -22.89 -8.53
N ALA A 35 -11.23 -21.71 -9.13
CA ALA A 35 -10.17 -21.49 -10.10
C ALA A 35 -8.80 -21.41 -9.41
N ALA A 36 -7.87 -22.24 -9.84
CA ALA A 36 -6.46 -22.21 -9.43
C ALA A 36 -5.64 -21.46 -10.46
N GLY A 37 -4.56 -20.81 -10.03
CA GLY A 37 -3.69 -20.07 -10.92
C GLY A 37 -2.55 -19.36 -10.19
N THR A 38 -1.96 -18.40 -10.86
CA THR A 38 -0.91 -17.53 -10.33
C THR A 38 -1.43 -16.10 -10.28
N LEU A 39 -1.33 -15.46 -9.12
CA LEU A 39 -1.50 -14.03 -8.98
C LEU A 39 -0.15 -13.34 -9.23
N VAL A 40 -0.14 -12.37 -10.12
CA VAL A 40 1.03 -11.58 -10.51
C VAL A 40 0.74 -10.13 -10.17
N ILE A 41 1.54 -9.54 -9.29
CA ILE A 41 1.52 -8.12 -8.94
C ILE A 41 2.70 -7.49 -9.67
N GLY A 42 2.41 -6.87 -10.81
CA GLY A 42 3.41 -6.25 -11.70
C GLY A 42 3.52 -4.75 -11.52
N VAL A 43 4.30 -4.11 -12.38
CA VAL A 43 4.56 -2.66 -12.31
C VAL A 43 3.31 -1.83 -12.62
N ASP A 44 2.50 -2.27 -13.57
CA ASP A 44 1.36 -1.48 -14.08
C ASP A 44 -0.01 -2.07 -13.72
N GLU A 45 -0.03 -3.35 -13.35
CA GLU A 45 -1.26 -4.12 -13.17
C GLU A 45 -1.12 -5.27 -12.18
N ILE A 46 -2.27 -5.73 -11.70
CA ILE A 46 -2.41 -7.03 -11.05
C ILE A 46 -3.08 -7.97 -12.05
N ALA A 47 -2.55 -9.17 -12.22
CA ALA A 47 -3.11 -10.19 -13.10
C ALA A 47 -3.30 -11.52 -12.36
N PHE A 48 -4.40 -12.21 -12.62
CA PHE A 48 -4.60 -13.59 -12.25
C PHE A 48 -4.55 -14.47 -13.49
N ARG A 49 -3.49 -15.28 -13.59
CA ARG A 49 -3.28 -16.27 -14.64
C ARG A 49 -3.84 -17.61 -14.17
N SER A 50 -5.10 -17.87 -14.52
CA SER A 50 -5.78 -19.11 -14.19
C SER A 50 -5.26 -20.28 -15.04
N GLU A 51 -5.29 -21.50 -14.49
CA GLU A 51 -5.10 -22.74 -15.25
C GLU A 51 -6.14 -22.90 -16.38
N ARG A 52 -7.32 -22.30 -16.19
CA ARG A 52 -8.37 -22.17 -17.19
C ARG A 52 -8.41 -20.74 -17.74
N PRO A 53 -8.01 -20.50 -19.00
CA PRO A 53 -7.85 -19.14 -19.53
C PRO A 53 -9.08 -18.23 -19.37
N GLU A 54 -10.29 -18.78 -19.43
CA GLU A 54 -11.55 -18.04 -19.31
C GLU A 54 -11.81 -17.43 -17.91
N ASP A 55 -11.13 -17.96 -16.89
CA ASP A 55 -11.17 -17.47 -15.52
C ASP A 55 -10.04 -16.45 -15.24
N GLY A 56 -9.11 -16.28 -16.19
CA GLY A 56 -8.02 -15.33 -16.13
C GLY A 56 -8.51 -13.88 -16.16
N ARG A 57 -7.80 -13.00 -15.45
CA ARG A 57 -8.15 -11.57 -15.34
C ARG A 57 -6.89 -10.72 -15.22
N GLN A 58 -6.99 -9.46 -15.64
CA GLN A 58 -5.94 -8.45 -15.46
C GLN A 58 -6.58 -7.11 -15.15
N TRP A 59 -5.94 -6.33 -14.29
CA TRP A 59 -6.44 -5.06 -13.81
C TRP A 59 -5.31 -4.04 -13.72
N PRO A 60 -5.30 -3.01 -14.58
CA PRO A 60 -4.44 -1.87 -14.33
C PRO A 60 -4.84 -1.22 -13.00
N TYR A 61 -3.88 -0.64 -12.27
CA TYR A 61 -4.15 -0.04 -10.96
C TYR A 61 -5.29 0.99 -10.97
N ALA A 62 -5.42 1.75 -12.07
CA ALA A 62 -6.49 2.73 -12.25
C ALA A 62 -7.91 2.12 -12.32
N ALA A 63 -8.04 0.85 -12.72
CA ALA A 63 -9.33 0.16 -12.78
C ALA A 63 -9.77 -0.45 -11.44
N ILE A 64 -8.86 -0.51 -10.46
CA ILE A 64 -9.13 -1.04 -9.13
C ILE A 64 -9.86 0.03 -8.32
N ARG A 65 -11.11 -0.26 -7.97
CA ARG A 65 -11.93 0.56 -7.07
C ARG A 65 -11.52 0.34 -5.62
N VAL A 66 -11.38 -0.92 -5.22
CA VAL A 66 -10.99 -1.33 -3.87
C VAL A 66 -9.93 -2.41 -3.95
N LEU A 67 -8.83 -2.21 -3.22
CA LEU A 67 -7.86 -3.25 -2.91
C LEU A 67 -7.85 -3.50 -1.41
N ARG A 68 -8.00 -4.77 -1.00
CA ARG A 68 -7.95 -5.17 0.40
C ARG A 68 -6.98 -6.31 0.64
N ILE A 69 -6.12 -6.19 1.64
CA ILE A 69 -5.30 -7.27 2.18
C ILE A 69 -5.79 -7.54 3.61
N ASP A 70 -6.71 -8.48 3.74
CA ASP A 70 -7.35 -8.81 5.02
C ASP A 70 -6.50 -9.78 5.88
N ALA A 71 -5.52 -10.45 5.26
CA ALA A 71 -4.48 -11.28 5.85
C ALA A 71 -3.35 -11.47 4.82
N PRO A 72 -2.14 -11.93 5.19
CA PRO A 72 -1.07 -12.21 4.22
C PRO A 72 -1.54 -13.13 3.08
N ASN A 73 -2.41 -14.09 3.38
CA ASN A 73 -2.92 -15.05 2.42
C ASN A 73 -4.28 -14.66 1.79
N GLN A 74 -4.75 -13.42 1.97
CA GLN A 74 -6.08 -13.00 1.51
C GLN A 74 -6.06 -11.61 0.88
N LEU A 75 -6.23 -11.57 -0.45
CA LEU A 75 -6.35 -10.35 -1.24
C LEU A 75 -7.74 -10.23 -1.85
N THR A 76 -8.39 -9.08 -1.75
CA THR A 76 -9.65 -8.80 -2.44
C THR A 76 -9.48 -7.64 -3.40
N ILE A 77 -9.93 -7.82 -4.64
CA ILE A 77 -9.96 -6.81 -5.69
C ILE A 77 -11.42 -6.53 -6.05
N GLU A 78 -11.78 -5.26 -6.09
CA GLU A 78 -13.07 -4.80 -6.60
C GLU A 78 -12.87 -3.79 -7.72
N THR A 79 -13.62 -3.93 -8.81
CA THR A 79 -13.55 -3.05 -9.98
C THR A 79 -14.87 -2.36 -10.29
N TYR A 80 -14.81 -1.29 -11.10
CA TYR A 80 -15.99 -0.55 -11.52
C TYR A 80 -16.94 -1.38 -12.41
N GLU A 81 -16.42 -2.25 -13.27
CA GLU A 81 -17.24 -2.96 -14.24
C GLU A 81 -18.06 -4.11 -13.63
N ALA A 82 -19.37 -4.09 -13.89
CA ALA A 82 -20.22 -5.28 -13.87
C ALA A 82 -20.23 -5.88 -15.28
N ARG A 83 -19.98 -7.20 -15.43
CA ARG A 83 -20.02 -7.88 -16.74
C ARG A 83 -21.36 -7.59 -17.44
N ARG A 84 -21.35 -7.17 -18.71
CA ARG A 84 -22.55 -6.84 -19.53
C ARG A 84 -23.65 -7.93 -19.55
N TRP A 85 -23.32 -9.20 -19.29
CA TRP A 85 -24.30 -10.30 -19.22
C TRP A 85 -24.81 -10.63 -17.80
N LEU A 86 -24.19 -10.07 -16.74
CA LEU A 86 -24.56 -10.24 -15.33
C LEU A 86 -25.31 -9.04 -14.74
N VAL A 87 -25.65 -8.05 -15.58
CA VAL A 87 -26.39 -6.83 -15.19
C VAL A 87 -27.77 -7.15 -14.62
N LEU A 88 -28.31 -8.35 -14.87
CA LEU A 88 -29.56 -8.79 -14.29
C LEU A 88 -29.44 -9.34 -12.85
N LYS A 89 -28.25 -9.48 -12.26
CA LYS A 89 -28.17 -9.94 -10.86
C LYS A 89 -27.26 -9.18 -9.88
N HIS A 90 -26.03 -8.73 -10.16
CA HIS A 90 -25.25 -8.03 -9.11
C HIS A 90 -24.23 -7.04 -9.69
N GLY A 91 -23.98 -5.94 -8.96
CA GLY A 91 -23.11 -4.81 -9.31
C GLY A 91 -21.61 -5.12 -9.43
N HIS A 92 -20.77 -4.20 -8.96
CA HIS A 92 -19.29 -4.22 -9.04
C HIS A 92 -18.68 -5.63 -8.89
N GLN A 93 -17.72 -5.99 -9.76
CA GLN A 93 -17.02 -7.27 -9.67
C GLN A 93 -16.04 -7.26 -8.49
N ARG A 94 -16.38 -8.03 -7.45
CA ARG A 94 -15.50 -8.34 -6.31
C ARG A 94 -14.96 -9.76 -6.44
N VAL A 95 -13.65 -9.93 -6.33
CA VAL A 95 -12.98 -11.24 -6.33
C VAL A 95 -12.02 -11.31 -5.15
N THR A 96 -12.11 -12.38 -4.37
CA THR A 96 -11.18 -12.68 -3.27
C THR A 96 -10.27 -13.83 -3.67
N TYR A 97 -8.98 -13.63 -3.42
CA TYR A 97 -7.90 -14.56 -3.69
C TYR A 97 -7.37 -15.14 -2.39
N THR A 98 -7.34 -16.46 -2.31
CA THR A 98 -6.57 -17.19 -1.30
C THR A 98 -5.19 -17.46 -1.87
N ILE A 99 -4.17 -16.92 -1.21
CA ILE A 99 -2.77 -16.96 -1.66
C ILE A 99 -2.05 -18.11 -0.95
N ALA A 100 -1.25 -18.85 -1.70
CA ALA A 100 -0.48 -19.99 -1.21
C ALA A 100 0.82 -19.56 -0.51
N GLY A 101 1.42 -20.50 0.23
CA GLY A 101 2.71 -20.29 0.90
C GLY A 101 2.63 -19.25 2.02
N GLU A 102 3.66 -18.40 2.10
CA GLU A 102 3.79 -17.37 3.14
C GLU A 102 2.85 -16.16 2.94
N GLY A 103 2.18 -16.08 1.78
CA GLY A 103 1.28 -14.99 1.45
C GLY A 103 1.97 -13.80 0.79
N ILE A 104 1.33 -12.63 0.87
CA ILE A 104 1.86 -11.35 0.37
C ILE A 104 2.88 -10.83 1.39
N PRO A 105 4.15 -10.66 0.99
CA PRO A 105 5.17 -10.08 1.87
C PRO A 105 4.95 -8.57 2.05
N SER A 106 5.45 -8.03 3.15
CA SER A 106 5.26 -6.62 3.53
C SER A 106 5.82 -5.63 2.50
N GLU A 107 6.86 -5.99 1.76
CA GLU A 107 7.45 -5.19 0.69
C GLU A 107 6.50 -5.03 -0.50
N VAL A 108 5.68 -6.05 -0.76
CA VAL A 108 4.64 -6.00 -1.81
C VAL A 108 3.46 -5.14 -1.34
N VAL A 109 3.16 -5.15 -0.03
CA VAL A 109 2.16 -4.23 0.54
C VAL A 109 2.60 -2.78 0.35
N GLU A 110 3.87 -2.47 0.65
CA GLU A 110 4.42 -1.14 0.45
C GLU A 110 4.36 -0.71 -1.02
N PHE A 111 4.78 -1.60 -1.92
CA PHE A 111 4.66 -1.38 -3.37
C PHE A 111 3.21 -1.07 -3.80
N LEU A 112 2.22 -1.82 -3.29
CA LEU A 112 0.81 -1.56 -3.59
C LEU A 112 0.30 -0.24 -3.01
N LEU A 113 0.76 0.14 -1.81
CA LEU A 113 0.42 1.42 -1.18
C LEU A 113 0.95 2.60 -1.98
N ASP A 114 2.08 2.48 -2.68
CA ASP A 114 2.57 3.51 -3.59
C ASP A 114 1.71 3.57 -4.88
N ARG A 115 1.46 2.41 -5.50
CA ARG A 115 0.81 2.31 -6.82
C ARG A 115 -0.69 2.55 -6.84
N VAL A 116 -1.41 2.18 -5.78
CA VAL A 116 -2.87 2.30 -5.73
C VAL A 116 -3.25 3.70 -5.26
N ALA A 117 -3.77 4.52 -6.18
CA ALA A 117 -4.21 5.87 -5.88
C ALA A 117 -5.40 5.94 -4.90
N ARG A 118 -6.26 4.91 -4.90
CA ARG A 118 -7.43 4.83 -4.02
C ARG A 118 -7.07 4.37 -2.60
N PRO A 119 -7.88 4.69 -1.59
CA PRO A 119 -7.69 4.15 -0.25
C PRO A 119 -7.69 2.63 -0.24
N MET A 120 -6.56 2.06 0.17
CA MET A 120 -6.36 0.62 0.31
C MET A 120 -6.69 0.21 1.74
N VAL A 121 -7.22 -0.99 1.93
CA VAL A 121 -7.39 -1.55 3.28
C VAL A 121 -6.36 -2.64 3.48
N THR A 122 -5.48 -2.50 4.46
CA THR A 122 -4.50 -3.54 4.76
C THR A 122 -4.42 -3.84 6.25
N ARG A 123 -4.29 -5.13 6.56
CA ARG A 123 -3.96 -5.66 7.89
C ARG A 123 -2.54 -6.19 7.99
N VAL A 124 -1.83 -6.17 6.88
CA VAL A 124 -0.40 -6.45 6.81
C VAL A 124 0.30 -5.12 6.75
N LEU A 125 1.27 -4.92 7.63
CA LEU A 125 2.03 -3.67 7.67
C LEU A 125 3.05 -3.66 6.53
N PRO A 126 3.24 -2.52 5.87
CA PRO A 126 4.29 -2.38 4.87
C PRO A 126 5.69 -2.57 5.48
N SER A 127 6.65 -2.85 4.62
CA SER A 127 8.08 -2.90 4.94
C SER A 127 8.87 -2.27 3.79
N PRO A 128 9.92 -1.47 4.07
CA PRO A 128 10.40 -1.14 5.41
C PRO A 128 9.49 -0.12 6.13
N LEU A 129 9.32 -0.29 7.44
CA LEU A 129 8.83 0.76 8.32
C LEU A 129 9.99 1.20 9.21
N GLU A 130 10.31 2.49 9.19
CA GLU A 130 11.29 3.07 10.10
C GLU A 130 10.83 2.98 11.56
N ARG A 131 11.66 3.43 12.50
CA ARG A 131 11.21 3.55 13.89
C ARG A 131 10.02 4.53 13.96
N PRO A 132 8.92 4.18 14.66
CA PRO A 132 7.80 5.09 14.79
C PRO A 132 8.22 6.36 15.54
N LEU A 133 7.73 7.51 15.07
CA LEU A 133 7.89 8.82 15.70
C LEU A 133 7.20 8.85 17.06
N TRP A 134 6.07 8.15 17.16
CA TRP A 134 5.37 7.89 18.42
C TRP A 134 4.78 6.50 18.46
N SER A 135 4.69 5.95 19.67
CA SER A 135 4.09 4.65 19.95
C SER A 135 3.28 4.77 21.23
N LEU A 136 1.96 4.63 21.12
CA LEU A 136 1.01 4.77 22.22
C LEU A 136 0.36 3.40 22.49
N GLN A 137 0.38 2.95 23.74
CA GLN A 137 -0.38 1.78 24.15
C GLN A 137 -1.86 2.15 24.21
N VAL A 138 -2.70 1.39 23.50
CA VAL A 138 -4.12 1.68 23.34
C VAL A 138 -4.98 0.43 23.39
N ARG A 139 -6.28 0.64 23.57
CA ARG A 139 -7.35 -0.32 23.32
C ARG A 139 -8.26 0.27 22.24
N HIS A 140 -8.39 -0.40 21.10
CA HIS A 140 -9.36 -0.06 20.08
C HIS A 140 -10.76 -0.45 20.58
N GLU A 141 -11.60 0.55 20.78
CA GLU A 141 -12.99 0.38 21.22
C GLU A 141 -13.85 -0.07 20.04
N ARG A 142 -14.48 -1.24 20.15
CA ARG A 142 -15.45 -1.74 19.16
C ARG A 142 -16.64 -2.30 19.90
N ARG A 143 -17.83 -2.19 19.32
CA ARG A 143 -19.05 -2.75 19.91
C ARG A 143 -18.89 -4.27 20.16
N GLY A 144 -18.61 -4.64 21.41
CA GLY A 144 -18.50 -6.02 21.87
C GLY A 144 -17.19 -6.75 21.60
N ASP A 145 -16.14 -6.10 21.05
CA ASP A 145 -14.85 -6.75 20.76
C ASP A 145 -13.68 -5.75 20.78
N ASP A 146 -13.33 -5.28 21.98
CA ASP A 146 -12.19 -4.39 22.14
C ASP A 146 -10.87 -5.11 21.85
N ALA A 147 -9.95 -4.42 21.17
CA ALA A 147 -8.63 -4.97 20.86
C ALA A 147 -7.51 -4.15 21.51
N PRO A 148 -6.71 -4.72 22.43
CA PRO A 148 -5.48 -4.08 22.88
C PRO A 148 -4.47 -4.02 21.72
N GLY A 149 -3.61 -3.01 21.74
CA GLY A 149 -2.56 -2.86 20.75
C GLY A 149 -1.74 -1.59 20.93
N THR A 150 -1.01 -1.24 19.89
CA THR A 150 -0.19 -0.03 19.85
C THR A 150 -0.60 0.83 18.66
N LEU A 151 -0.86 2.11 18.90
CA LEU A 151 -1.06 3.11 17.88
C LEU A 151 0.27 3.81 17.60
N GLU A 152 0.74 3.73 16.37
CA GLU A 152 2.07 4.13 15.97
C GLU A 152 2.02 5.15 14.85
N LEU A 153 2.78 6.23 15.00
CA LEU A 153 2.97 7.23 13.95
C LEU A 153 4.27 7.00 13.21
N TYR A 154 4.22 6.92 11.89
CA TYR A 154 5.38 6.83 11.00
C TYR A 154 5.47 8.10 10.11
N ALA A 155 6.54 8.17 9.31
CA ALA A 155 6.72 9.25 8.35
C ALA A 155 5.62 9.26 7.28
N ASP A 156 5.14 8.08 6.87
CA ASP A 156 4.24 7.89 5.72
C ASP A 156 2.81 7.50 6.10
N GLY A 157 2.56 7.18 7.37
CA GLY A 157 1.22 6.82 7.83
C GLY A 157 1.07 6.59 9.32
N VAL A 158 -0.10 6.09 9.68
CA VAL A 158 -0.44 5.64 11.03
C VAL A 158 -0.74 4.14 10.99
N ALA A 159 -0.17 3.40 11.93
CA ALA A 159 -0.50 1.99 12.12
C ALA A 159 -1.21 1.78 13.45
N PHE A 160 -2.24 0.95 13.45
CA PHE A 160 -2.68 0.29 14.68
C PHE A 160 -2.19 -1.15 14.62
N ARG A 161 -1.27 -1.52 15.50
CA ARG A 161 -0.81 -2.90 15.69
C ARG A 161 -1.66 -3.55 16.77
N GLY A 162 -2.71 -4.24 16.35
CA GLY A 162 -3.54 -5.01 17.27
C GLY A 162 -2.85 -6.28 17.74
N ALA A 163 -3.19 -6.76 18.93
CA ALA A 163 -2.66 -8.03 19.46
C ALA A 163 -2.96 -9.24 18.55
N ARG A 164 -4.06 -9.17 17.77
CA ARG A 164 -4.38 -10.14 16.71
C ARG A 164 -4.07 -9.54 15.34
N PRO A 165 -3.53 -10.31 14.38
CA PRO A 165 -3.31 -9.84 13.01
C PRO A 165 -4.56 -9.25 12.35
N ALA A 166 -5.74 -9.80 12.62
CA ALA A 166 -7.02 -9.31 12.08
C ALA A 166 -7.42 -7.90 12.58
N ASP A 167 -6.84 -7.46 13.68
CA ASP A 167 -7.09 -6.13 14.26
C ASP A 167 -6.11 -5.08 13.73
N THR A 168 -5.00 -5.51 13.12
CA THR A 168 -3.98 -4.61 12.60
C THR A 168 -4.49 -3.78 11.43
N ARG A 169 -4.10 -2.51 11.37
CA ARG A 169 -4.39 -1.59 10.26
C ARG A 169 -3.20 -0.70 9.97
N PHE A 170 -3.04 -0.33 8.71
CA PHE A 170 -2.16 0.76 8.29
C PHE A 170 -2.94 1.72 7.40
N TRP A 171 -2.77 3.01 7.63
CA TRP A 171 -3.37 4.08 6.83
C TRP A 171 -2.30 5.08 6.41
N ARG A 172 -2.23 5.36 5.11
CA ARG A 172 -1.46 6.51 4.61
C ARG A 172 -2.16 7.79 5.07
N PHE A 173 -1.43 8.88 5.26
CA PHE A 173 -2.08 10.15 5.64
C PHE A 173 -3.16 10.60 4.64
N ARG A 174 -2.97 10.33 3.34
CA ARG A 174 -3.97 10.62 2.30
C ARG A 174 -5.28 9.82 2.46
N ASP A 175 -5.24 8.71 3.17
CA ASP A 175 -6.41 7.87 3.45
C ASP A 175 -7.09 8.28 4.77
N LEU A 176 -6.47 9.12 5.58
CA LEU A 176 -7.07 9.63 6.81
C LEU A 176 -7.93 10.86 6.51
N ALA A 177 -9.12 10.90 7.08
CA ALA A 177 -10.04 12.03 6.98
C ALA A 177 -9.93 12.98 8.17
N SER A 178 -9.70 12.45 9.37
CA SER A 178 -9.58 13.27 10.58
C SER A 178 -8.85 12.53 11.71
N VAL A 179 -8.34 13.32 12.66
CA VAL A 179 -7.86 12.89 13.96
C VAL A 179 -8.45 13.83 15.01
N LEU A 180 -9.19 13.29 15.98
CA LEU A 180 -9.94 14.08 16.95
C LEU A 180 -9.70 13.57 18.37
N PRO A 181 -9.26 14.42 19.32
CA PRO A 181 -9.30 14.07 20.73
C PRO A 181 -10.77 14.06 21.17
N LEU A 182 -11.21 12.95 21.76
CA LEU A 182 -12.54 12.87 22.38
C LEU A 182 -12.49 13.34 23.83
N ASP A 183 -11.40 12.98 24.52
CA ASP A 183 -11.03 13.44 25.87
C ASP A 183 -9.52 13.14 26.10
N PRO A 184 -8.92 13.44 27.27
CA PRO A 184 -7.50 13.21 27.50
C PRO A 184 -7.02 11.76 27.32
N PHE A 185 -7.91 10.77 27.40
CA PHE A 185 -7.58 9.35 27.28
C PHE A 185 -8.23 8.68 26.07
N ARG A 186 -8.87 9.44 25.17
CA ARG A 186 -9.49 8.89 23.97
C ARG A 186 -9.23 9.73 22.75
N ILE A 187 -8.91 9.06 21.66
CA ILE A 187 -8.72 9.66 20.34
C ILE A 187 -9.52 8.88 19.30
N GLU A 188 -10.09 9.59 18.34
CA GLU A 188 -10.72 9.01 17.16
C GLU A 188 -9.87 9.33 15.93
N ILE A 189 -9.61 8.30 15.12
CA ILE A 189 -9.06 8.44 13.78
C ILE A 189 -10.14 8.01 12.80
N THR A 190 -10.58 8.93 11.93
CA THR A 190 -11.46 8.55 10.83
C THR A 190 -10.62 8.26 9.60
N ALA A 191 -10.71 7.04 9.10
CA ALA A 191 -10.00 6.60 7.90
C ALA A 191 -10.97 6.28 6.76
N ARG A 192 -10.54 6.51 5.53
CA ARG A 192 -11.18 6.02 4.31
C ARG A 192 -10.73 4.58 4.10
N GLU A 193 -11.60 3.63 4.40
CA GLU A 193 -11.39 2.24 4.07
C GLU A 193 -12.28 1.88 2.89
N ALA A 194 -11.69 1.64 1.71
CA ALA A 194 -12.44 1.51 0.46
C ALA A 194 -13.22 2.81 0.17
N ASP A 195 -14.55 2.73 0.05
CA ASP A 195 -15.43 3.88 -0.18
C ASP A 195 -16.19 4.32 1.09
N GLU A 196 -15.79 3.82 2.25
CA GLU A 196 -16.41 4.14 3.53
C GLU A 196 -15.49 4.99 4.41
N LEU A 197 -16.05 6.02 5.04
CA LEU A 197 -15.42 6.69 6.16
C LEU A 197 -15.71 5.90 7.43
N LYS A 198 -14.66 5.41 8.08
CA LYS A 198 -14.75 4.60 9.29
C LYS A 198 -14.05 5.28 10.45
N PRO A 199 -14.78 5.58 11.54
CA PRO A 199 -14.15 6.01 12.78
C PRO A 199 -13.53 4.81 13.50
N PHE A 200 -12.32 5.02 14.01
CA PHE A 200 -11.59 4.11 14.88
C PHE A 200 -11.32 4.84 16.19
N THR A 201 -12.01 4.44 17.25
CA THR A 201 -11.87 5.04 18.58
C THR A 201 -10.87 4.24 19.40
N PHE A 202 -9.85 4.91 19.91
CA PHE A 202 -8.82 4.31 20.73
C PHE A 202 -8.85 4.92 22.13
N GLN A 203 -8.94 4.06 23.14
CA GLN A 203 -8.66 4.42 24.52
C GLN A 203 -7.17 4.27 24.80
N LEU A 204 -6.52 5.31 25.29
CA LEU A 204 -5.12 5.33 25.62
C LEU A 204 -4.89 4.87 27.06
N VAL A 205 -3.76 4.20 27.29
CA VAL A 205 -3.31 3.83 28.64
C VAL A 205 -2.81 5.05 29.44
N GLN A 206 -2.30 6.06 28.73
CA GLN A 206 -1.78 7.32 29.29
C GLN A 206 -2.50 8.50 28.62
N GLU A 207 -2.41 9.68 29.21
CA GLU A 207 -2.96 10.88 28.58
C GLU A 207 -2.38 11.09 27.18
N LEU A 208 -3.23 11.52 26.24
CA LEU A 208 -2.88 11.81 24.86
C LEU A 208 -1.78 12.88 24.83
N PRO A 209 -0.57 12.55 24.35
CA PRO A 209 0.47 13.55 24.22
C PRO A 209 0.02 14.59 23.19
N ALA A 210 0.06 15.87 23.55
CA ALA A 210 -0.36 16.96 22.66
C ALA A 210 0.33 16.87 21.29
N GLY A 211 1.64 16.54 21.29
CA GLY A 211 2.40 16.29 20.08
C GLY A 211 1.74 15.27 19.16
N PHE A 212 1.27 14.13 19.70
CA PHE A 212 0.74 13.02 18.90
C PHE A 212 -0.30 13.48 17.88
N ARG A 213 -1.34 14.09 18.42
CA ARG A 213 -2.45 14.62 17.63
C ARG A 213 -1.96 15.65 16.63
N ASP A 214 -1.12 16.58 17.08
CA ASP A 214 -0.69 17.73 16.27
C ASP A 214 0.06 17.30 15.02
N ALA A 215 0.95 16.32 15.11
CA ALA A 215 1.69 15.90 13.92
C ALA A 215 0.92 14.93 13.00
N VAL A 216 -0.12 14.25 13.49
CA VAL A 216 -1.09 13.57 12.62
C VAL A 216 -1.94 14.62 11.90
N TRP A 217 -2.50 15.57 12.64
CA TRP A 217 -3.36 16.63 12.08
C TRP A 217 -2.63 17.46 11.03
N ALA A 218 -1.37 17.84 11.31
CA ALA A 218 -0.55 18.61 10.37
C ALA A 218 -0.30 17.88 9.05
N ARG A 219 -0.22 16.54 9.05
CA ARG A 219 -0.02 15.74 7.83
C ARG A 219 -1.31 15.50 7.06
N ILE A 220 -2.44 15.34 7.75
CA ILE A 220 -3.77 15.23 7.12
C ILE A 220 -4.14 16.56 6.44
N ASN A 221 -3.82 17.69 7.08
CA ASN A 221 -4.22 19.02 6.62
C ASN A 221 -3.07 19.80 5.96
N ALA A 222 -1.95 19.14 5.66
CA ALA A 222 -0.88 19.78 4.90
C ALA A 222 -1.45 20.22 3.54
N PRO A 223 -1.25 21.48 3.13
CA PRO A 223 -1.64 21.89 1.79
C PRO A 223 -0.95 20.95 0.79
N ALA A 224 -1.69 20.49 -0.23
CA ALA A 224 -1.09 19.73 -1.30
C ALA A 224 0.09 20.54 -1.85
N LYS A 225 1.29 19.97 -1.84
CA LYS A 225 2.47 20.64 -2.43
C LYS A 225 2.09 21.04 -3.84
N THR A 226 1.97 22.34 -4.08
CA THR A 226 1.62 22.84 -5.40
C THR A 226 2.84 22.55 -6.29
N PRO A 227 2.68 22.02 -7.52
CA PRO A 227 3.81 21.64 -8.39
C PRO A 227 4.85 22.77 -8.60
N VAL A 228 4.45 24.02 -8.40
CA VAL A 228 5.29 25.21 -8.52
C VAL A 228 6.41 25.27 -7.46
N GLU A 229 6.18 24.76 -6.25
CA GLU A 229 7.16 24.85 -5.15
C GLU A 229 8.28 23.79 -5.26
N ALA A 230 8.00 22.67 -5.94
CA ALA A 230 9.00 21.64 -6.25
C ALA A 230 10.02 22.11 -7.32
N LEU A 231 9.66 23.10 -8.13
CA LEU A 231 10.53 23.70 -9.15
C LEU A 231 11.34 24.89 -8.63
N GLN A 232 11.11 25.32 -7.37
CA GLN A 232 11.77 26.48 -6.77
C GLN A 232 12.80 26.13 -5.68
N SER A 233 13.07 24.84 -5.41
CA SER A 233 14.25 24.48 -4.62
C SER A 233 15.51 24.79 -5.42
N PRO A 234 16.38 25.72 -4.97
CA PRO A 234 17.64 25.94 -5.65
C PRO A 234 18.51 24.72 -5.39
N ALA A 235 18.75 23.94 -6.45
CA ALA A 235 19.90 23.05 -6.49
C ALA A 235 21.13 23.89 -6.14
N VAL A 236 21.76 23.55 -5.01
CA VAL A 236 22.95 24.23 -4.50
C VAL A 236 23.98 24.30 -5.61
N ALA A 237 24.18 25.51 -6.13
CA ALA A 237 25.20 25.82 -7.12
C ALA A 237 26.57 25.51 -6.51
N GLY A 238 27.17 24.41 -6.96
CA GLY A 238 28.56 24.10 -6.72
C GLY A 238 29.44 25.15 -7.40
N VAL A 239 29.88 26.14 -6.62
CA VAL A 239 30.98 27.05 -6.97
C VAL A 239 32.25 26.21 -7.11
N ARG A 240 32.76 26.07 -8.33
CA ARG A 240 34.17 25.69 -8.55
C ARG A 240 34.96 26.96 -8.86
N ARG A 241 36.05 27.13 -8.10
CA ARG A 241 37.13 28.09 -8.34
C ARG A 241 37.89 27.74 -9.62
#